data_AF-A0A3C0R7N5-F1
#
_entry.id   AF-A0A3C0R7N5-F1
#
_cell.length_a   1.000
_cell.length_b   1.000
_cell.length_c   1.000
_cell.angle_alpha   90.00
_cell.angle_beta   90.00
_cell.angle_gamma   90.00
#
_symmetry.space_group_name_H-M   'P 1'
#
loop_
_entity.id
_entity.type
_entity.pdbx_description
1 polymer ?
#
loop_
_entity_poly.entity_id
_entity_poly.type
_entity_poly.pdbx_seq_one_letter_code
_entity_poly.pdbx_strand_id
1 'polypeptide(L)'
;MFYRRKIILALLHLFDGQLDKIRLQKLLFLFAQQKVKAEYDFIPYKFGCYSYSANADMTAMVKRGFLIEDEKHFYLKNTAIDTGSTNYLEQIRPADLKLLQEVKKQYGKMNATALMKHTYINFPFYAIKSEAAEQILSREELEKVTKAKPKSHKTVLFTIGYEGISLEAYLVRLLINDVKVLVDVRNNPLSMKYGFSKSQLKKYCTSLGIVYTHIPEVGIEGDQRQELNTQSDYDKLFATYRKHNLTQTKSYQEDILNLLKQH
;
A
#
# COMPACT_ATOMS: atom_id res chain seq x y z
N MET A 1 9.34 0.18 19.73
CA MET A 1 9.36 0.36 18.26
C MET A 1 8.61 -0.80 17.61
N PHE A 2 7.78 -0.56 16.59
CA PHE A 2 7.09 -1.64 15.87
C PHE A 2 8.06 -2.63 15.22
N TYR A 3 7.72 -3.92 15.21
CA TYR A 3 8.59 -4.96 14.66
C TYR A 3 8.94 -4.72 13.18
N ARG A 4 7.97 -4.31 12.36
CA ARG A 4 8.19 -3.97 10.95
C ARG A 4 9.26 -2.89 10.70
N ARG A 5 9.40 -1.94 11.63
CA ARG A 5 10.46 -0.91 11.57
C ARG A 5 11.84 -1.51 11.85
N LYS A 6 11.91 -2.50 12.76
CA LYS A 6 13.14 -3.24 13.03
C LYS A 6 13.61 -3.98 11.77
N ILE A 7 12.70 -4.54 10.97
CA ILE A 7 13.05 -5.18 9.68
C ILE A 7 13.76 -4.19 8.75
N ILE A 8 13.25 -2.96 8.61
CA ILE A 8 13.91 -1.91 7.79
C ILE A 8 15.30 -1.56 8.35
N LEU A 9 15.42 -1.38 9.66
CA LEU A 9 16.70 -1.05 10.31
C LEU A 9 17.72 -2.19 10.18
N ALA A 10 17.29 -3.44 10.32
CA ALA A 10 18.12 -4.62 10.12
C ALA A 10 18.54 -4.76 8.65
N LEU A 11 17.64 -4.46 7.71
CA LEU A 11 17.98 -4.42 6.29
C LEU A 11 19.06 -3.34 6.04
N LEU A 12 18.89 -2.11 6.51
CA LEU A 12 19.95 -1.08 6.41
C LEU A 12 21.26 -1.52 7.06
N HIS A 13 21.21 -2.13 8.25
CA HIS A 13 22.38 -2.66 8.95
C HIS A 13 23.12 -3.71 8.11
N LEU A 14 22.39 -4.61 7.45
CA LEU A 14 22.96 -5.59 6.52
C LEU A 14 23.64 -4.93 5.31
N PHE A 15 23.29 -3.70 4.95
CA PHE A 15 23.87 -2.95 3.84
C PHE A 15 24.76 -1.82 4.33
N ASP A 16 25.61 -2.12 5.32
CA ASP A 16 26.64 -1.23 5.87
C ASP A 16 26.05 0.11 6.37
N GLY A 17 24.81 0.05 6.85
CA GLY A 17 24.08 1.18 7.41
C GLY A 17 23.46 2.12 6.39
N GLN A 18 23.49 1.82 5.09
CA GLN A 18 22.99 2.73 4.04
C GLN A 18 22.34 2.01 2.86
N LEU A 19 21.26 2.58 2.32
CA LEU A 19 20.62 2.10 1.10
C LEU A 19 20.04 3.25 0.29
N ASP A 20 20.14 3.14 -1.02
CA ASP A 20 19.35 3.93 -1.96
C ASP A 20 17.85 3.65 -1.75
N LYS A 21 17.02 4.69 -1.87
CA LYS A 21 15.57 4.66 -1.61
C LYS A 21 14.84 3.68 -2.52
N ILE A 22 15.24 3.57 -3.79
CA ILE A 22 14.66 2.59 -4.73
C ILE A 22 15.10 1.19 -4.31
N ARG A 23 16.40 0.96 -4.09
CA ARG A 23 16.94 -0.34 -3.67
C ARG A 23 16.26 -0.85 -2.41
N LEU A 24 16.05 0.02 -1.41
CA LEU A 24 15.37 -0.34 -0.18
C LEU A 24 13.96 -0.89 -0.44
N GLN A 25 13.14 -0.18 -1.23
CA GLN A 25 11.79 -0.63 -1.59
C GLN A 25 11.82 -1.98 -2.33
N LYS A 26 12.79 -2.21 -3.22
CA LYS A 26 12.90 -3.48 -3.96
C LYS A 26 13.36 -4.64 -3.10
N LEU A 27 14.39 -4.43 -2.28
CA LEU A 27 14.91 -5.44 -1.37
C LEU A 27 13.87 -5.82 -0.31
N LEU A 28 13.14 -4.83 0.23
CA LEU A 28 12.05 -5.08 1.18
C LEU A 28 10.87 -5.82 0.52
N PHE A 29 10.56 -5.51 -0.75
CA PHE A 29 9.58 -6.26 -1.52
C PHE A 29 10.01 -7.72 -1.71
N LEU A 30 11.24 -7.97 -2.14
CA LEU A 30 11.76 -9.33 -2.33
C LEU A 30 11.79 -10.12 -1.02
N PHE A 31 12.10 -9.47 0.10
CA PHE A 31 11.94 -10.06 1.44
C PHE A 31 10.48 -10.43 1.75
N ALA A 32 9.54 -9.52 1.47
CA ALA A 32 8.11 -9.77 1.70
C ALA A 32 7.57 -10.94 0.85
N GLN A 33 8.05 -11.10 -0.39
CA GLN A 33 7.65 -12.21 -1.27
C GLN A 33 8.08 -13.60 -0.77
N GLN A 34 9.04 -13.67 0.16
CA GLN A 34 9.48 -14.94 0.77
C GLN A 34 8.63 -15.35 1.98
N LYS A 35 7.56 -14.59 2.29
CA LYS A 35 6.76 -14.76 3.51
C LYS A 35 5.29 -14.96 3.20
N VAL A 36 4.63 -15.85 3.94
CA VAL A 36 3.18 -16.02 3.91
C VAL A 36 2.46 -14.79 4.48
N LYS A 37 3.02 -14.22 5.56
CA LYS A 37 2.50 -13.00 6.20
C LYS A 37 3.65 -12.00 6.36
N ALA A 38 3.77 -11.10 5.40
CA ALA A 38 4.77 -10.05 5.41
C ALA A 38 4.33 -8.85 6.27
N GLU A 39 5.32 -8.09 6.74
CA GLU A 39 5.09 -6.88 7.54
C GLU A 39 4.70 -5.65 6.69
N TYR A 40 4.97 -5.70 5.39
CA TYR A 40 4.68 -4.65 4.42
C TYR A 40 4.07 -5.26 3.17
N ASP A 41 3.05 -4.58 2.66
CA ASP A 41 2.43 -4.84 1.37
C ASP A 41 2.84 -3.76 0.36
N PHE A 42 2.68 -4.06 -0.92
CA PHE A 42 3.18 -3.25 -2.02
C PHE A 42 2.11 -3.03 -3.09
N ILE A 43 2.26 -1.94 -3.85
CA ILE A 43 1.47 -1.60 -5.04
C ILE A 43 2.38 -1.43 -6.26
N PRO A 44 1.85 -1.54 -7.50
CA PRO A 44 2.55 -1.04 -8.68
C PRO A 44 2.62 0.48 -8.68
N TYR A 45 3.82 1.03 -8.83
CA TYR A 45 4.04 2.47 -8.83
C TYR A 45 5.14 2.88 -9.82
N LYS A 46 5.44 4.19 -9.87
CA LYS A 46 6.34 4.86 -10.83
C LYS A 46 7.64 4.14 -11.15
N PHE A 47 8.24 3.46 -10.17
CA PHE A 47 9.48 2.72 -10.35
C PHE A 47 9.33 1.24 -9.97
N GLY A 48 8.13 0.69 -10.03
CA GLY A 48 7.80 -0.70 -9.72
C GLY A 48 7.06 -0.88 -8.40
N CYS A 49 7.26 -2.02 -7.73
CA CYS A 49 6.73 -2.28 -6.39
C CYS A 49 7.10 -1.16 -5.39
N TYR A 50 6.11 -0.69 -4.65
CA TYR A 50 6.27 0.39 -3.67
C TYR A 50 5.32 0.21 -2.47
N SER A 51 5.82 0.45 -1.26
CA SER A 51 5.03 0.45 -0.04
C SER A 51 4.96 1.87 0.56
N TYR A 52 3.75 2.43 0.61
CA TYR A 52 3.47 3.70 1.29
C TYR A 52 3.71 3.57 2.80
N SER A 53 3.34 2.43 3.37
CA SER A 53 3.50 2.06 4.76
C SER A 53 4.98 1.99 5.15
N ALA A 54 5.82 1.35 4.32
CA ALA A 54 7.26 1.34 4.55
C ALA A 54 7.85 2.76 4.47
N ASN A 55 7.43 3.55 3.48
CA ASN A 55 7.88 4.94 3.35
C ASN A 55 7.49 5.81 4.55
N ALA A 56 6.25 5.70 5.02
CA ALA A 56 5.80 6.43 6.20
C ALA A 56 6.57 6.03 7.47
N ASP A 57 6.91 4.75 7.60
CA ASP A 57 7.76 4.28 8.69
C ASP A 57 9.19 4.81 8.59
N MET A 58 9.78 4.86 7.39
CA MET A 58 11.09 5.49 7.17
C MET A 58 11.08 6.96 7.53
N THR A 59 10.12 7.74 7.04
CA THR A 59 9.95 9.16 7.41
C THR A 59 9.76 9.34 8.91
N ALA A 60 8.98 8.46 9.56
CA ALA A 60 8.82 8.51 11.02
C ALA A 60 10.12 8.17 11.76
N MET A 61 10.94 7.26 11.23
CA MET A 61 12.24 6.91 11.80
C MET A 61 13.29 8.01 11.61
N VAL A 62 13.25 8.76 10.49
CA VAL A 62 14.05 9.99 10.31
C VAL A 62 13.68 11.02 11.37
N LYS A 63 12.39 11.35 11.50
CA LYS A 63 11.90 12.32 12.50
C LYS A 63 12.24 11.94 13.94
N ARG A 64 12.33 10.65 14.24
CA ARG A 64 12.66 10.12 15.58
C ARG A 64 14.16 9.93 15.79
N GLY A 65 14.99 10.29 14.81
CA GLY A 65 16.45 10.21 14.93
C GLY A 65 17.03 8.80 14.85
N PHE A 66 16.31 7.82 14.29
CA PHE A 66 16.89 6.51 13.97
C PHE A 66 17.61 6.51 12.63
N LEU A 67 17.10 7.31 11.69
CA LEU A 67 17.64 7.45 10.33
C LEU A 67 18.01 8.90 10.06
N ILE A 68 18.91 9.08 9.11
CA ILE A 68 19.09 10.33 8.35
C ILE A 68 18.83 10.03 6.87
N GLU A 69 18.46 11.03 6.10
CA GLU A 69 18.20 10.86 4.66
C GLU A 69 18.80 12.02 3.86
N ASP A 70 19.23 11.70 2.64
CA ASP A 70 19.45 12.70 1.59
C ASP A 70 18.41 12.49 0.48
N GLU A 71 18.61 13.11 -0.69
CA GLU A 71 17.70 12.97 -1.84
C GLU A 71 17.52 11.51 -2.29
N LYS A 72 18.57 10.69 -2.24
CA LYS A 72 18.63 9.35 -2.82
C LYS A 72 18.78 8.22 -1.80
N HIS A 73 19.28 8.48 -0.60
CA HIS A 73 19.66 7.45 0.36
C HIS A 73 19.02 7.64 1.74
N PHE A 74 18.89 6.53 2.45
CA PHE A 74 18.71 6.48 3.89
C PHE A 74 19.98 5.94 4.54
N TYR A 75 20.33 6.50 5.69
CA TYR A 75 21.45 6.07 6.52
C TYR A 75 20.99 5.85 7.96
N LEU A 76 21.57 4.87 8.65
CA LEU A 76 21.44 4.71 10.10
C LEU A 76 22.17 5.86 10.81
N LYS A 77 21.56 6.47 11.81
CA LYS A 77 22.13 7.66 12.47
C LYS A 77 23.34 7.37 13.38
N ASN A 78 23.54 6.13 13.81
CA ASN A 78 24.55 5.75 14.83
C ASN A 78 25.45 4.57 14.41
N THR A 79 26.14 4.68 13.27
CA THR A 79 27.01 3.61 12.73
C THR A 79 28.51 3.80 12.96
N ALA A 80 28.94 4.83 13.70
CA ALA A 80 30.34 4.99 14.08
C ALA A 80 30.48 5.08 15.59
N ILE A 81 31.18 4.08 16.15
CA ILE A 81 32.24 4.20 17.15
C ILE A 81 32.09 5.43 18.04
N ASP A 82 31.35 5.33 19.15
CA ASP A 82 31.55 6.13 20.38
C ASP A 82 30.43 5.88 21.42
N THR A 83 29.33 5.24 21.03
CA THR A 83 28.33 4.76 22.01
C THR A 83 27.74 3.44 21.55
N GLY A 84 28.06 2.34 22.26
CA GLY A 84 27.58 0.95 22.06
C GLY A 84 26.57 0.75 20.93
N SER A 85 27.06 0.54 19.70
CA SER A 85 26.23 0.58 18.49
C SER A 85 25.10 -0.44 18.61
N THR A 86 23.86 0.01 18.42
CA THR A 86 22.71 -0.88 18.49
C THR A 86 22.75 -1.88 17.34
N ASN A 87 23.00 -3.15 17.64
CA ASN A 87 22.91 -4.21 16.65
C ASN A 87 21.43 -4.51 16.35
N TYR A 88 20.91 -3.95 15.26
CA TYR A 88 19.52 -4.19 14.86
C TYR A 88 19.24 -5.64 14.44
N LEU A 89 20.28 -6.41 14.08
CA LEU A 89 20.12 -7.82 13.68
C LEU A 89 19.68 -8.70 14.85
N GLU A 90 20.17 -8.41 16.06
CA GLU A 90 19.80 -9.14 17.30
C GLU A 90 18.34 -8.91 17.71
N GLN A 91 17.68 -7.90 17.15
CA GLN A 91 16.28 -7.58 17.45
C GLN A 91 15.28 -8.26 16.49
N ILE A 92 15.78 -9.06 15.56
CA ILE A 92 15.00 -9.77 14.53
C ILE A 92 14.84 -11.23 14.92
N ARG A 93 13.64 -11.78 14.69
CA ARG A 93 13.38 -13.21 14.84
C ARG A 93 14.37 -14.01 13.96
N PRO A 94 14.95 -15.12 14.45
CA PRO A 94 15.95 -15.88 13.68
C PRO A 94 15.52 -16.27 12.26
N ALA A 95 14.24 -16.64 12.08
CA ALA A 95 13.68 -16.97 10.78
C ALA A 95 13.70 -15.78 9.80
N ASP A 96 13.32 -14.58 10.26
CA ASP A 96 13.32 -13.38 9.43
C ASP A 96 14.74 -12.90 9.13
N LEU A 97 15.65 -13.03 10.09
CA LEU A 97 17.05 -12.69 9.90
C LEU A 97 17.67 -13.54 8.79
N LYS A 98 17.37 -14.85 8.77
CA LYS A 98 17.81 -15.76 7.70
C LYS A 98 17.30 -15.31 6.33
N LEU A 99 16.04 -14.92 6.22
CA LEU A 99 15.47 -14.41 4.95
C LEU A 99 16.12 -13.08 4.52
N LEU A 100 16.37 -12.15 5.45
CA LEU A 100 17.07 -10.91 5.16
C LEU A 100 18.50 -11.16 4.67
N GLN A 101 19.22 -12.10 5.28
CA GLN A 101 20.55 -12.52 4.85
C GLN A 101 20.53 -13.14 3.46
N GLU A 102 19.52 -13.95 3.14
CA GLU A 102 19.35 -14.52 1.81
C GLU A 102 19.05 -13.43 0.76
N VAL A 103 18.22 -12.44 1.09
CA VAL A 103 17.99 -11.27 0.23
C VAL A 103 19.28 -10.50 -0.03
N LYS A 104 20.12 -10.27 1.00
CA LYS A 104 21.45 -9.65 0.81
C LYS A 104 22.33 -10.51 -0.11
N LYS A 105 22.37 -11.82 0.12
CA LYS A 105 23.20 -12.76 -0.66
C LYS A 105 22.79 -12.78 -2.14
N GLN A 106 21.49 -12.87 -2.43
CA GLN A 106 20.98 -12.99 -3.81
C GLN A 106 21.03 -11.65 -4.57
N TYR A 107 20.64 -10.56 -3.90
CA TYR A 107 20.35 -9.29 -4.59
C TYR A 107 21.27 -8.15 -4.17
N GLY A 108 22.12 -8.34 -3.17
CA GLY A 108 22.84 -7.23 -2.55
C GLY A 108 23.86 -6.54 -3.45
N LYS A 109 24.34 -7.23 -4.49
CA LYS A 109 25.24 -6.66 -5.50
C LYS A 109 24.51 -5.89 -6.61
N MET A 110 23.19 -5.99 -6.70
CA MET A 110 22.41 -5.31 -7.73
C MET A 110 22.22 -3.83 -7.37
N ASN A 111 22.48 -2.97 -8.34
CA ASN A 111 22.12 -1.55 -8.27
C ASN A 111 20.60 -1.34 -8.45
N ALA A 112 20.13 -0.09 -8.35
CA ALA A 112 18.71 0.23 -8.45
C ALA A 112 18.07 -0.25 -9.77
N THR A 113 18.72 0.02 -10.91
CA THR A 113 18.22 -0.38 -12.24
C THR A 113 18.16 -1.90 -12.40
N ALA A 114 19.19 -2.63 -11.93
CA ALA A 114 19.22 -4.09 -11.97
C ALA A 114 18.12 -4.71 -11.09
N LEU A 115 17.87 -4.15 -9.89
CA LEU A 115 16.76 -4.56 -9.02
C LEU A 115 15.40 -4.25 -9.65
N MET A 116 15.24 -3.09 -10.29
CA MET A 116 14.04 -2.76 -11.02
C MET A 116 13.80 -3.76 -12.14
N LYS A 117 14.79 -4.02 -13.01
CA LYS A 117 14.69 -5.01 -14.07
C LYS A 117 14.29 -6.38 -13.52
N HIS A 118 14.99 -6.85 -12.48
CA HIS A 118 14.70 -8.13 -11.84
C HIS A 118 13.25 -8.20 -11.33
N THR A 119 12.79 -7.19 -10.60
CA THR A 119 11.41 -7.17 -10.07
C THR A 119 10.36 -7.06 -11.17
N TYR A 120 10.64 -6.39 -12.29
CA TYR A 120 9.68 -6.24 -13.38
C TYR A 120 9.48 -7.54 -14.15
N ILE A 121 10.56 -8.28 -14.38
CA ILE A 121 10.52 -9.56 -15.10
C ILE A 121 9.81 -10.62 -14.26
N ASN A 122 10.12 -10.70 -12.97
CA ASN A 122 9.63 -11.77 -12.09
C ASN A 122 8.26 -11.44 -11.48
N PHE A 123 7.90 -10.16 -11.38
CA PHE A 123 6.64 -9.70 -10.79
C PHE A 123 5.99 -8.60 -11.65
N PRO A 124 5.60 -8.91 -12.90
CA PRO A 124 5.23 -7.92 -13.91
C PRO A 124 4.03 -7.04 -13.53
N PHE A 125 3.11 -7.54 -12.69
CA PHE A 125 2.01 -6.73 -12.14
C PHE A 125 2.53 -5.47 -11.46
N TYR A 126 3.65 -5.55 -10.73
CA TYR A 126 4.21 -4.42 -10.00
C TYR A 126 4.88 -3.37 -10.91
N ALA A 127 5.04 -3.65 -12.20
CA ALA A 127 5.63 -2.75 -13.19
C ALA A 127 4.59 -2.02 -14.07
N ILE A 128 3.28 -2.32 -13.94
CA ILE A 128 2.22 -1.81 -14.85
C ILE A 128 2.00 -0.28 -14.78
N LYS A 129 2.60 0.38 -13.79
CA LYS A 129 2.59 1.84 -13.59
C LYS A 129 4.00 2.45 -13.65
N SER A 130 4.98 1.69 -14.11
CA SER A 130 6.36 2.17 -14.14
C SER A 130 6.56 3.21 -15.24
N GLU A 131 7.18 4.33 -14.88
CA GLU A 131 7.66 5.39 -15.78
C GLU A 131 9.02 5.00 -16.41
N ALA A 132 9.65 3.93 -15.92
CA ALA A 132 11.00 3.49 -16.30
C ALA A 132 11.03 2.13 -17.03
N ALA A 133 9.88 1.46 -17.21
CA ALA A 133 9.84 0.11 -17.77
C ALA A 133 10.37 0.05 -19.20
N GLU A 134 10.03 1.02 -20.04
CA GLU A 134 10.41 1.04 -21.46
C GLU A 134 11.92 1.20 -21.66
N GLN A 135 12.61 1.89 -20.73
CA GLN A 135 14.07 2.09 -20.80
C GLN A 135 14.85 0.90 -20.20
N ILE A 136 14.19 0.02 -19.44
CA ILE A 136 14.84 -1.06 -18.68
C ILE A 136 14.63 -2.44 -19.31
N LEU A 137 13.47 -2.64 -19.93
CA LEU A 137 13.01 -3.93 -20.42
C LEU A 137 13.15 -4.06 -21.94
N SER A 138 13.42 -5.28 -22.41
CA SER A 138 13.27 -5.61 -23.83
C SER A 138 11.79 -5.59 -24.24
N ARG A 139 11.52 -5.60 -25.55
CA ARG A 139 10.16 -5.70 -26.09
C ARG A 139 9.40 -6.91 -25.53
N GLU A 140 10.03 -8.08 -25.52
CA GLU A 140 9.43 -9.32 -24.99
C GLU A 140 9.16 -9.23 -23.48
N GLU A 141 10.04 -8.58 -22.72
CA GLU A 141 9.85 -8.35 -21.28
C GLU A 141 8.71 -7.35 -21.02
N LEU A 142 8.58 -6.29 -21.83
CA LEU A 142 7.47 -5.31 -21.76
C LEU A 142 6.11 -5.94 -22.08
N GLU A 143 6.08 -6.90 -23.00
CA GLU A 143 4.84 -7.63 -23.30
C GLU A 143 4.32 -8.39 -22.07
N LYS A 144 5.22 -8.92 -21.22
CA LYS A 144 4.82 -9.55 -19.95
C LYS A 144 4.18 -8.55 -19.00
N VAL A 145 4.74 -7.34 -18.88
CA VAL A 145 4.16 -6.26 -18.06
C VAL A 145 2.80 -5.83 -18.60
N THR A 146 2.67 -5.71 -19.92
CA THR A 146 1.41 -5.32 -20.57
C THR A 146 0.32 -6.38 -20.35
N LYS A 147 0.68 -7.67 -20.43
CA LYS A 147 -0.24 -8.79 -20.14
C LYS A 147 -0.64 -8.85 -18.66
N ALA A 148 0.23 -8.41 -17.74
CA ALA A 148 -0.06 -8.39 -16.31
C ALA A 148 -0.99 -7.24 -15.88
N LYS A 149 -1.27 -6.26 -16.76
CA LYS A 149 -2.18 -5.15 -16.47
C LYS A 149 -3.64 -5.64 -16.52
N PRO A 150 -4.39 -5.55 -15.40
CA PRO A 150 -5.81 -5.89 -15.40
C PRO A 150 -6.59 -5.03 -16.39
N LYS A 151 -7.52 -5.65 -17.12
CA LYS A 151 -8.43 -5.00 -18.07
C LYS A 151 -9.79 -5.67 -17.99
N SER A 152 -10.82 -4.89 -17.67
CA SER A 152 -12.21 -5.33 -17.70
C SER A 152 -13.01 -4.41 -18.63
N HIS A 153 -13.94 -5.01 -19.39
CA HIS A 153 -14.92 -4.30 -20.22
C HIS A 153 -16.33 -4.39 -19.63
N LYS A 154 -16.46 -4.93 -18.41
CA LYS A 154 -17.76 -5.12 -17.76
C LYS A 154 -18.11 -3.89 -16.91
N THR A 155 -19.35 -3.42 -17.04
CA THR A 155 -19.94 -2.48 -16.09
C THR A 155 -20.36 -3.23 -14.83
N VAL A 156 -19.59 -3.10 -13.75
CA VAL A 156 -19.80 -3.83 -12.49
C VAL A 156 -19.68 -2.88 -11.31
N LEU A 157 -20.61 -3.00 -10.36
CA LEU A 157 -20.53 -2.35 -9.06
C LEU A 157 -19.95 -3.32 -8.02
N PHE A 158 -18.87 -2.93 -7.36
CA PHE A 158 -18.24 -3.69 -6.29
C PHE A 158 -18.54 -3.06 -4.93
N THR A 159 -18.50 -3.87 -3.88
CA THR A 159 -18.39 -3.41 -2.50
C THR A 159 -17.00 -3.73 -1.96
N ILE A 160 -16.50 -2.91 -1.04
CA ILE A 160 -15.20 -3.15 -0.40
C ILE A 160 -15.17 -2.60 1.02
N GLY A 161 -14.68 -3.42 1.95
CA GLY A 161 -14.30 -3.01 3.30
C GLY A 161 -12.78 -2.99 3.45
N TYR A 162 -12.28 -2.20 4.40
CA TYR A 162 -10.83 -2.10 4.69
C TYR A 162 -10.43 -2.76 6.00
N GLU A 163 -11.36 -3.41 6.72
CA GLU A 163 -11.05 -4.11 7.96
C GLU A 163 -10.07 -5.27 7.70
N GLY A 164 -9.15 -5.50 8.64
CA GLY A 164 -8.16 -6.58 8.54
C GLY A 164 -7.05 -6.44 7.48
N ILE A 165 -7.16 -5.51 6.51
CA ILE A 165 -6.19 -5.40 5.40
C ILE A 165 -5.38 -4.09 5.40
N SER A 166 -4.19 -4.09 4.84
CA SER A 166 -3.38 -2.86 4.70
C SER A 166 -3.95 -1.91 3.64
N LEU A 167 -3.45 -0.67 3.61
CA LEU A 167 -3.73 0.27 2.53
C LEU A 167 -3.32 -0.31 1.18
N GLU A 168 -2.12 -0.87 1.07
CA GLU A 168 -1.61 -1.41 -0.18
C GLU A 168 -2.42 -2.62 -0.64
N ALA A 169 -2.78 -3.55 0.26
CA ALA A 169 -3.66 -4.66 -0.08
C ALA A 169 -5.04 -4.18 -0.56
N TYR A 170 -5.59 -3.14 0.06
CA TYR A 170 -6.83 -2.50 -0.38
C TYR A 170 -6.70 -1.93 -1.81
N LEU A 171 -5.64 -1.17 -2.08
CA LEU A 171 -5.39 -0.59 -3.40
C LEU A 171 -5.10 -1.65 -4.47
N VAL A 172 -4.36 -2.71 -4.13
CA VAL A 172 -4.12 -3.84 -5.04
C VAL A 172 -5.43 -4.53 -5.41
N ARG A 173 -6.37 -4.71 -4.46
CA ARG A 173 -7.70 -5.26 -4.77
C ARG A 173 -8.47 -4.40 -5.77
N LEU A 174 -8.41 -3.08 -5.64
CA LEU A 174 -9.03 -2.17 -6.63
C LEU A 174 -8.38 -2.34 -8.01
N LEU A 175 -7.05 -2.39 -8.06
CA LEU A 175 -6.31 -2.53 -9.32
C LEU A 175 -6.55 -3.87 -10.01
N ILE A 176 -6.52 -4.99 -9.27
CA ILE A 176 -6.73 -6.33 -9.82
C ILE A 176 -8.13 -6.48 -10.42
N ASN A 177 -9.13 -5.81 -9.83
CA ASN A 177 -10.50 -5.79 -10.35
C ASN A 177 -10.74 -4.66 -11.38
N ASP A 178 -9.68 -4.00 -11.82
CA ASP A 178 -9.71 -2.90 -12.80
C ASP A 178 -10.70 -1.77 -12.43
N VAL A 179 -10.82 -1.48 -11.13
CA VAL A 179 -11.71 -0.43 -10.62
C VAL A 179 -11.25 0.95 -11.08
N LYS A 180 -12.16 1.72 -11.69
CA LYS A 180 -11.90 3.07 -12.19
C LYS A 180 -12.22 4.17 -11.17
N VAL A 181 -13.28 3.95 -10.40
CA VAL A 181 -13.80 4.92 -9.42
C VAL A 181 -14.00 4.22 -8.08
N LEU A 182 -13.46 4.82 -7.02
CA LEU A 182 -13.81 4.47 -5.65
C LEU A 182 -14.80 5.51 -5.11
N VAL A 183 -16.03 5.07 -4.85
CA VAL A 183 -17.06 5.87 -4.17
C VAL A 183 -16.98 5.60 -2.67
N ASP A 184 -16.53 6.59 -1.91
CA ASP A 184 -16.53 6.55 -0.46
C ASP A 184 -17.89 7.02 0.07
N VAL A 185 -18.66 6.08 0.61
CA VAL A 185 -20.00 6.32 1.16
C VAL A 185 -19.99 6.55 2.67
N ARG A 186 -18.82 6.65 3.31
CA ARG A 186 -18.76 6.89 4.75
C ARG A 186 -19.25 8.29 5.04
N ASN A 187 -20.30 8.42 5.86
CA ASN A 187 -20.80 9.72 6.29
C ASN A 187 -19.68 10.57 6.93
N ASN A 188 -18.87 9.96 7.82
CA ASN A 188 -17.66 10.55 8.36
C ASN A 188 -16.40 9.72 7.98
N PRO A 189 -15.60 10.12 6.99
CA PRO A 189 -14.45 9.38 6.48
C PRO A 189 -13.15 9.62 7.29
N LEU A 190 -13.27 9.69 8.62
CA LEU A 190 -12.14 9.70 9.55
C LEU A 190 -11.71 8.27 9.87
N SER A 191 -10.40 8.05 9.97
CA SER A 191 -9.85 6.74 10.36
C SER A 191 -8.51 6.90 11.04
N MET A 192 -8.31 6.17 12.14
CA MET A 192 -6.99 6.01 12.77
C MET A 192 -6.10 5.04 11.99
N LYS A 193 -6.69 4.22 11.10
CA LYS A 193 -5.94 3.29 10.27
C LYS A 193 -5.23 4.06 9.17
N TYR A 194 -3.90 3.89 9.09
CA TYR A 194 -3.06 4.57 8.11
C TYR A 194 -3.61 4.40 6.69
N GLY A 195 -3.76 5.52 5.99
CA GLY A 195 -4.19 5.54 4.59
C GLY A 195 -5.69 5.67 4.36
N PHE A 196 -6.52 5.53 5.40
CA PHE A 196 -7.99 5.48 5.24
C PHE A 196 -8.73 6.75 5.67
N SER A 197 -8.02 7.83 6.05
CA SER A 197 -8.65 9.15 6.12
C SER A 197 -8.97 9.66 4.72
N LYS A 198 -10.03 10.47 4.56
CA LYS A 198 -10.47 11.03 3.26
C LYS A 198 -9.31 11.57 2.41
N SER A 199 -8.49 12.44 2.98
CA SER A 199 -7.40 13.11 2.27
C SER A 199 -6.31 12.11 1.82
N GLN A 200 -5.96 11.16 2.68
CA GLN A 200 -4.97 10.13 2.36
C GLN A 200 -5.49 9.15 1.31
N LEU A 201 -6.71 8.62 1.50
CA LEU A 201 -7.29 7.65 0.58
C LEU A 201 -7.47 8.25 -0.82
N LYS A 202 -7.97 9.49 -0.90
CA LYS A 202 -8.03 10.26 -2.16
C LYS A 202 -6.65 10.34 -2.81
N LYS A 203 -5.62 10.79 -2.07
CA LYS A 203 -4.25 10.92 -2.58
C LYS A 203 -3.74 9.61 -3.16
N TYR A 204 -3.91 8.49 -2.45
CA TYR A 204 -3.40 7.19 -2.90
C TYR A 204 -4.16 6.65 -4.11
N CYS A 205 -5.49 6.75 -4.13
CA CYS A 205 -6.30 6.38 -5.29
C CYS A 205 -5.89 7.20 -6.53
N THR A 206 -5.81 8.52 -6.40
CA THR A 206 -5.40 9.40 -7.51
C THR A 206 -4.01 9.07 -8.03
N SER A 207 -3.06 8.76 -7.13
CA SER A 207 -1.70 8.38 -7.55
C SER A 207 -1.63 7.06 -8.34
N LEU A 208 -2.69 6.25 -8.27
CA LEU A 208 -2.85 5.01 -9.04
C LEU A 208 -3.80 5.17 -10.24
N GLY A 209 -4.29 6.38 -10.50
CA GLY A 209 -5.25 6.66 -11.56
C GLY A 209 -6.67 6.17 -11.28
N ILE A 210 -7.01 6.00 -10.00
CA ILE A 210 -8.37 5.69 -9.54
C ILE A 210 -9.02 6.99 -9.10
N VAL A 211 -10.18 7.31 -9.69
CA VAL A 211 -10.98 8.47 -9.28
C VAL A 211 -11.54 8.21 -7.90
N TYR A 212 -11.49 9.21 -7.02
CA TYR A 212 -12.08 9.13 -5.68
C TYR A 212 -13.20 10.16 -5.55
N THR A 213 -14.40 9.67 -5.25
CA THR A 213 -15.60 10.48 -5.03
C THR A 213 -16.13 10.17 -3.64
N HIS A 214 -16.48 11.20 -2.86
CA HIS A 214 -17.03 11.04 -1.52
C HIS A 214 -18.50 11.48 -1.55
N ILE A 215 -19.41 10.56 -1.22
CA ILE A 215 -20.87 10.76 -1.22
C ILE A 215 -21.37 10.38 0.18
N PRO A 216 -21.18 11.24 1.19
CA PRO A 216 -21.54 10.95 2.59
C PRO A 216 -23.04 10.80 2.83
N GLU A 217 -23.89 11.36 1.96
CA GLU A 217 -25.34 11.42 2.11
C GLU A 217 -25.98 10.04 2.02
N VAL A 218 -25.39 9.12 1.24
CA VAL A 218 -25.83 7.71 1.22
C VAL A 218 -25.22 6.91 2.39
N GLY A 219 -24.42 7.51 3.25
CA GLY A 219 -23.86 6.86 4.44
C GLY A 219 -24.81 6.90 5.63
N ILE A 220 -24.68 5.92 6.54
CA ILE A 220 -25.36 5.96 7.84
C ILE A 220 -24.67 7.01 8.72
N GLU A 221 -25.46 7.89 9.33
CA GLU A 221 -24.97 8.94 10.24
C GLU A 221 -24.26 8.32 11.47
N GLY A 222 -23.38 9.09 12.10
CA GLY A 222 -22.51 8.57 13.17
C GLY A 222 -23.26 8.25 14.47
N ASP A 223 -24.25 9.05 14.81
CA ASP A 223 -25.14 8.92 15.97
C ASP A 223 -26.02 7.66 15.89
N GLN A 224 -26.49 7.29 14.70
CA GLN A 224 -27.26 6.07 14.45
C GLN A 224 -26.45 4.79 14.64
N ARG A 225 -25.10 4.88 14.72
CA ARG A 225 -24.20 3.74 14.81
C ARG A 225 -23.71 3.44 16.22
N GLN A 226 -24.33 4.03 17.25
CA GLN A 226 -23.98 3.77 18.63
C GLN A 226 -24.69 2.50 19.16
N GLU A 227 -24.01 1.77 20.06
CA GLU A 227 -24.58 0.64 20.83
C GLU A 227 -25.08 -0.57 20.01
N LEU A 228 -24.51 -0.82 18.82
CA LEU A 228 -24.81 -1.99 17.99
C LEU A 228 -24.13 -3.26 18.54
N ASN A 229 -24.73 -3.87 19.57
CA ASN A 229 -24.14 -5.02 20.29
C ASN A 229 -24.65 -6.37 19.78
N THR A 230 -25.85 -6.40 19.20
CA THR A 230 -26.52 -7.62 18.76
C THR A 230 -26.95 -7.54 17.29
N GLN A 231 -27.16 -8.68 16.65
CA GLN A 231 -27.68 -8.71 15.27
C GLN A 231 -29.03 -7.98 15.14
N SER A 232 -29.88 -8.05 16.17
CA SER A 232 -31.17 -7.34 16.22
C SER A 232 -30.99 -5.82 16.13
N ASP A 233 -29.93 -5.27 16.72
CA ASP A 233 -29.63 -3.84 16.67
C ASP A 233 -29.25 -3.41 15.24
N TYR A 234 -28.44 -4.22 14.55
CA TYR A 234 -28.12 -4.00 13.14
C TYR A 234 -29.35 -4.12 12.23
N ASP A 235 -30.22 -5.11 12.47
CA ASP A 235 -31.42 -5.30 11.66
C ASP A 235 -32.38 -4.11 11.78
N LYS A 236 -32.57 -3.58 13.00
CA LYS A 236 -33.33 -2.35 13.26
C LYS A 236 -32.70 -1.14 12.57
N LEU A 237 -31.37 -0.97 12.71
CA LEU A 237 -30.64 0.11 12.04
C LEU A 237 -30.84 0.06 10.53
N PHE A 238 -30.68 -1.10 9.91
CA PHE A 238 -30.86 -1.25 8.46
C PHE A 238 -32.31 -1.07 8.02
N ALA A 239 -33.29 -1.48 8.82
CA ALA A 239 -34.70 -1.18 8.54
C ALA A 239 -34.98 0.32 8.53
N THR A 240 -34.48 1.06 9.54
CA THR A 240 -34.58 2.52 9.61
C THR A 240 -33.88 3.20 8.45
N TYR A 241 -32.63 2.81 8.17
CA TYR A 241 -31.83 3.35 7.06
C TYR A 241 -32.52 3.17 5.71
N ARG A 242 -33.11 1.99 5.44
CA ARG A 242 -33.88 1.75 4.20
C ARG A 242 -35.09 2.66 4.09
N LYS A 243 -35.83 2.86 5.18
CA LYS A 243 -37.08 3.63 5.18
C LYS A 243 -36.83 5.14 5.11
N HIS A 244 -35.81 5.63 5.81
CA HIS A 244 -35.64 7.06 6.07
C HIS A 244 -34.45 7.69 5.34
N ASN A 245 -33.32 6.99 5.16
CA ASN A 245 -32.15 7.56 4.48
C ASN A 245 -32.16 7.26 2.97
N LEU A 246 -32.35 5.99 2.58
CA LEU A 246 -32.30 5.61 1.15
C LEU A 246 -33.40 6.26 0.32
N THR A 247 -34.59 6.46 0.88
CA THR A 247 -35.71 7.08 0.16
C THR A 247 -35.49 8.57 -0.11
N GLN A 248 -34.68 9.24 0.72
CA GLN A 248 -34.39 10.67 0.65
C GLN A 248 -33.14 11.02 -0.18
N THR A 249 -32.34 10.02 -0.54
CA THR A 249 -31.02 10.21 -1.19
C THR A 249 -31.01 9.76 -2.65
N LYS A 250 -32.17 9.78 -3.32
CA LYS A 250 -32.31 9.31 -4.71
C LYS A 250 -31.39 10.05 -5.69
N SER A 251 -31.25 11.37 -5.55
CA SER A 251 -30.34 12.16 -6.40
C SER A 251 -28.90 11.66 -6.32
N TYR A 252 -28.40 11.36 -5.11
CA TYR A 252 -27.05 10.83 -4.90
C TYR A 252 -26.90 9.39 -5.42
N GLN A 253 -27.97 8.58 -5.40
CA GLN A 253 -27.97 7.25 -6.01
C GLN A 253 -27.93 7.35 -7.54
N GLU A 254 -28.60 8.35 -8.13
CA GLU A 254 -28.51 8.65 -9.56
C GLU A 254 -27.09 9.12 -9.94
N ASP A 255 -26.43 9.92 -9.10
CA ASP A 255 -25.02 10.29 -9.30
C ASP A 255 -24.10 9.06 -9.34
N ILE A 256 -24.29 8.10 -8.42
CA ILE A 256 -23.55 6.83 -8.41
C ILE A 256 -23.84 6.01 -9.68
N LEU A 257 -25.10 5.96 -10.12
CA LEU A 257 -25.48 5.27 -11.35
C LEU A 257 -24.86 5.94 -12.59
N ASN A 258 -24.77 7.27 -12.61
CA ASN A 258 -24.14 8.02 -13.69
C ASN A 258 -22.64 7.74 -13.75
N LEU A 259 -21.95 7.67 -12.60
CA LEU A 259 -20.55 7.23 -12.53
C LEU A 259 -20.37 5.82 -13.10
N LEU A 260 -21.28 4.89 -12.78
CA LEU A 260 -21.24 3.51 -13.29
C LEU A 260 -21.48 3.43 -14.80
N LYS A 261 -22.27 4.33 -15.39
CA LYS A 261 -22.48 4.42 -16.84
C LYS A 261 -21.30 5.05 -17.57
N GLN A 262 -20.58 5.96 -16.91
CA GLN A 262 -19.47 6.71 -17.50
C GLN A 262 -18.16 5.91 -17.57
N HIS A 263 -17.92 5.01 -16.61
CA HIS A 263 -16.65 4.32 -16.39
C HIS A 263 -16.73 2.81 -16.57
#